data_AF-A0A6C0RG75-F1
#
_entry.id   AF-A0A6C0RG75-F1
#
_cell.length_a   1.000
_cell.length_b   1.000
_cell.length_c   1.000
_cell.angle_alpha   90.00
_cell.angle_beta   90.00
_cell.angle_gamma   90.00
#
_symmetry.space_group_name_H-M   'P 1'
#
loop_
_entity.id
_entity.type
_entity.pdbx_description
1 polymer ?
#
loop_
_entity_poly.entity_id
_entity_poly.type
_entity_poly.pdbx_seq_one_letter_code
_entity_poly.pdbx_strand_id
1 'polypeptide(L)'
;MTFSERSIKYADLLVPIIKCPLGEAVPDCPFVEYWQIDDEIKQMNLVEELPEEKLDELREFHRKCLAKKIKQARKISAEFYKSQKI
;
A
#
# COMPACT_ATOMS: atom_id res chain seq x y z
N MET A 1 -0.92 19.90 -11.97
CA MET A 1 -1.70 19.11 -11.00
C MET A 1 -1.58 19.79 -9.65
N THR A 2 -2.65 20.37 -9.16
CA THR A 2 -2.75 20.90 -7.79
C THR A 2 -3.37 19.79 -6.94
N PHE A 3 -2.65 19.30 -5.93
CA PHE A 3 -3.18 18.30 -5.02
C PHE A 3 -4.19 18.94 -4.07
N SER A 4 -5.33 18.29 -3.86
CA SER A 4 -6.32 18.73 -2.87
C SER A 4 -5.80 18.47 -1.44
N GLU A 5 -6.43 19.08 -0.43
CA GLU A 5 -6.15 18.76 0.98
C GLU A 5 -6.40 17.28 1.29
N ARG A 6 -7.39 16.66 0.62
CA ARG A 6 -7.73 15.25 0.79
C ARG A 6 -6.67 14.34 0.18
N SER A 7 -6.22 14.64 -1.04
CA SER A 7 -5.09 13.98 -1.68
C SER A 7 -3.82 14.06 -0.84
N ILE A 8 -3.56 15.22 -0.20
CA ILE A 8 -2.43 15.38 0.73
C ILE A 8 -2.64 14.53 1.99
N LYS A 9 -3.84 14.58 2.59
CA LYS A 9 -4.20 13.80 3.78
C LYS A 9 -3.96 12.32 3.53
N TYR A 10 -4.36 11.78 2.38
CA TYR A 10 -4.31 10.35 2.00
C TYR A 10 -3.22 9.99 1.00
N ALA A 11 -2.14 10.77 0.93
CA ALA A 11 -1.06 10.54 -0.02
C ALA A 11 -0.41 9.15 0.13
N ASP A 12 -0.45 8.55 1.32
CA ASP A 12 0.05 7.20 1.59
C ASP A 12 -0.75 6.09 0.88
N LEU A 13 -1.94 6.39 0.36
CA LEU A 13 -2.80 5.45 -0.35
C LEU A 13 -2.67 5.49 -1.87
N LEU A 14 -2.07 6.54 -2.44
CA LEU A 14 -1.99 6.73 -3.90
C LEU A 14 -1.30 5.55 -4.58
N VAL A 15 -0.16 5.10 -4.06
CA VAL A 15 0.57 3.96 -4.62
C VAL A 15 -0.19 2.64 -4.38
N PRO A 16 -0.60 2.30 -3.14
CA PRO A 16 -1.38 1.09 -2.86
C PRO A 16 -2.66 0.93 -3.71
N ILE A 17 -3.34 2.02 -4.04
CA ILE A 17 -4.55 2.01 -4.89
C ILE A 17 -4.24 1.60 -6.33
N ILE A 18 -3.05 1.91 -6.84
CA ILE A 18 -2.63 1.53 -8.20
C ILE A 18 -2.04 0.11 -8.20
N LYS A 19 -1.19 -0.20 -7.22
CA LYS A 19 -0.52 -1.50 -7.10
C LYS A 19 0.09 -1.73 -5.72
N CYS A 20 0.49 -2.96 -5.43
CA CYS A 20 1.28 -3.23 -4.22
C CYS A 20 2.69 -2.61 -4.35
N PRO A 21 3.13 -1.75 -3.39
CA PRO A 21 4.45 -1.12 -3.44
C PRO A 21 5.61 -2.09 -3.19
N LEU A 22 5.34 -3.31 -2.71
CA LEU A 22 6.33 -4.32 -2.36
C LEU A 22 6.29 -5.57 -3.27
N GLY A 23 5.68 -5.47 -4.46
CA GLY A 23 5.55 -6.58 -5.40
C GLY A 23 4.20 -7.29 -5.26
N GLU A 24 4.18 -8.53 -4.79
CA GLU A 24 2.95 -9.32 -4.72
C GLU A 24 2.05 -8.94 -3.53
N ALA A 25 0.73 -8.94 -3.78
CA ALA A 25 -0.27 -8.73 -2.76
C ALA A 25 -0.32 -9.91 -1.77
N VAL A 26 -0.77 -9.65 -0.55
CA VAL A 26 -1.25 -10.73 0.32
C VAL A 26 -2.61 -11.23 -0.17
N PRO A 27 -3.01 -12.48 0.11
CA PRO A 27 -4.26 -13.06 -0.41
C PRO A 27 -5.51 -12.19 -0.18
N ASP A 28 -5.62 -11.56 0.98
CA ASP A 28 -6.78 -10.74 1.36
C ASP A 28 -6.49 -9.23 1.28
N CYS A 29 -5.68 -8.79 0.30
CA CYS A 29 -5.36 -7.38 0.13
C CYS A 29 -6.57 -6.61 -0.45
N PRO A 30 -7.16 -5.65 0.29
CA PRO A 30 -8.36 -4.95 -0.15
C PRO A 30 -8.10 -4.06 -1.38
N PHE A 31 -6.86 -3.63 -1.60
CA PHE A 31 -6.51 -2.78 -2.73
C PHE A 31 -6.62 -3.48 -4.10
N VAL A 32 -6.61 -4.82 -4.13
CA VAL A 32 -6.66 -5.60 -5.38
C VAL A 32 -7.93 -5.28 -6.19
N GLU A 33 -9.02 -4.91 -5.51
CA GLU A 33 -10.28 -4.54 -6.17
C GLU A 33 -10.13 -3.29 -7.06
N TYR A 34 -9.22 -2.38 -6.71
CA TYR A 34 -8.99 -1.14 -7.45
C TYR A 34 -7.99 -1.29 -8.60
N TRP A 35 -7.16 -2.34 -8.58
CA TRP A 35 -6.12 -2.57 -9.59
C TRP A 35 -6.70 -2.99 -10.95
N GLN A 36 -7.97 -3.39 -10.98
CA GLN A 36 -8.68 -3.77 -12.21
C GLN A 36 -9.18 -2.54 -13.01
N ILE A 37 -8.98 -1.33 -12.50
CA ILE A 37 -9.35 -0.10 -13.20
C ILE A 37 -8.21 0.27 -14.15
N ASP A 38 -8.42 0.08 -15.45
CA ASP A 38 -7.39 0.30 -16.49
C ASP A 38 -6.94 1.77 -16.66
N ASP A 39 -7.67 2.72 -16.07
CA ASP A 39 -7.39 4.15 -16.16
C ASP A 39 -6.72 4.64 -14.86
N GLU A 40 -5.40 4.88 -14.93
CA GLU A 40 -4.60 5.35 -13.79
C GLU A 40 -5.11 6.69 -13.23
N ILE A 41 -5.67 7.58 -14.06
CA ILE A 41 -6.23 8.85 -13.59
C ILE A 41 -7.47 8.58 -12.73
N LYS A 42 -8.33 7.64 -13.17
CA LYS A 42 -9.48 7.22 -12.36
C LYS A 42 -9.07 6.54 -11.07
N GLN A 43 -8.03 5.70 -11.10
CA GLN A 43 -7.49 5.09 -9.88
C GLN A 43 -7.00 6.17 -8.90
N MET A 44 -6.24 7.16 -9.37
CA MET A 44 -5.76 8.24 -8.51
C MET A 44 -6.91 9.08 -7.93
N ASN A 45 -7.99 9.27 -8.68
CA ASN A 45 -9.18 9.99 -8.21
C ASN A 45 -10.00 9.22 -7.17
N LEU A 46 -9.79 7.91 -6.97
CA LEU A 46 -10.49 7.16 -5.92
C LEU A 46 -10.28 7.73 -4.52
N VAL A 47 -9.15 8.41 -4.27
CA VAL A 47 -8.91 9.11 -3.00
C VAL A 47 -9.91 10.25 -2.77
N GLU A 48 -10.38 10.87 -3.85
CA GLU A 48 -11.39 11.93 -3.80
C GLU A 48 -12.82 11.36 -3.72
N GLU A 49 -13.06 10.20 -4.35
CA GLU A 49 -14.40 9.62 -4.51
C GLU A 49 -14.81 8.69 -3.35
N LEU A 50 -13.87 7.95 -2.76
CA LEU A 50 -14.18 6.98 -1.71
C LEU A 50 -14.59 7.69 -0.40
N PRO A 51 -15.54 7.11 0.37
CA PRO A 51 -15.87 7.59 1.72
C PRO A 51 -14.64 7.67 2.62
N GLU A 52 -14.58 8.65 3.52
CA GLU A 52 -13.43 8.80 4.42
C GLU A 52 -13.21 7.57 5.30
N GLU A 53 -14.29 6.97 5.81
CA GLU A 53 -14.22 5.75 6.61
C GLU A 53 -13.51 4.62 5.85
N LYS A 54 -13.82 4.46 4.55
CA LYS A 54 -13.17 3.46 3.70
C LYS A 54 -11.68 3.78 3.47
N LEU A 55 -11.33 5.06 3.29
CA LEU A 55 -9.94 5.47 3.15
C LEU A 55 -9.14 5.21 4.44
N ASP A 56 -9.73 5.47 5.60
CA ASP A 56 -9.10 5.19 6.89
C ASP A 56 -8.93 3.68 7.13
N GLU A 57 -9.91 2.85 6.78
CA GLU A 57 -9.79 1.39 6.81
C GLU A 57 -8.65 0.88 5.91
N LEU A 58 -8.59 1.37 4.67
CA LEU A 58 -7.55 1.01 3.70
C LEU A 58 -6.16 1.40 4.22
N ARG A 59 -6.04 2.59 4.80
CA ARG A 59 -4.81 3.08 5.43
C ARG A 59 -4.39 2.22 6.60
N GLU A 60 -5.32 1.89 7.49
CA GLU A 60 -5.03 1.07 8.66
C GLU A 60 -4.53 -0.31 8.24
N PHE A 61 -5.21 -0.93 7.26
CA PHE A 61 -4.76 -2.19 6.67
C PHE A 61 -3.35 -2.04 6.08
N HIS A 62 -3.11 -1.01 5.26
CA HIS A 62 -1.84 -0.80 4.58
C HIS A 62 -0.67 -0.68 5.57
N ARG A 63 -0.85 0.14 6.62
CA ARG A 63 0.14 0.32 7.69
C ARG A 63 0.45 -0.98 8.42
N LYS A 64 -0.57 -1.77 8.76
CA LYS A 64 -0.41 -3.08 9.40
C LYS A 64 0.31 -4.07 8.47
N CYS A 65 -0.02 -4.08 7.18
CA CYS A 65 0.62 -4.94 6.18
C CYS A 65 2.11 -4.59 6.01
N LEU A 66 2.43 -3.31 5.84
CA LEU A 66 3.82 -2.83 5.75
C LEU A 66 4.64 -3.19 6.98
N ALA A 67 4.09 -2.98 8.19
CA ALA A 67 4.79 -3.33 9.43
C ALA A 67 5.17 -4.81 9.49
N LYS A 68 4.27 -5.71 9.05
CA LYS A 68 4.54 -7.15 8.96
C LYS A 68 5.63 -7.46 7.93
N LYS A 69 5.53 -6.90 6.72
CA LYS A 69 6.51 -7.11 5.64
C LYS A 69 7.90 -6.59 6.01
N ILE A 70 7.99 -5.41 6.63
CA ILE A 70 9.26 -4.85 7.15
C ILE A 70 9.87 -5.77 8.21
N LYS A 71 9.07 -6.26 9.15
CA LYS A 71 9.54 -7.20 10.19
C LYS A 71 10.08 -8.50 9.57
N GLN A 72 9.41 -9.03 8.54
CA GLN A 72 9.86 -10.23 7.81
C GLN A 72 11.17 -9.96 7.07
N ALA A 73 11.26 -8.85 6.32
CA ALA A 73 12.47 -8.47 5.60
C ALA A 73 13.69 -8.35 6.54
N ARG A 74 13.52 -7.71 7.70
CA ARG A 74 14.58 -7.60 8.71
C ARG A 74 15.07 -8.95 9.22
N LYS A 75 14.16 -9.92 9.41
CA LYS A 75 14.55 -11.28 9.82
C LYS A 75 15.36 -11.98 8.74
N ILE A 76 14.88 -11.95 7.49
CA ILE A 76 15.55 -12.56 6.34
C ILE A 76 16.95 -11.97 6.17
N SER A 77 17.08 -10.63 6.21
CA SER A 77 18.40 -9.97 6.11
C SER A 77 19.34 -10.37 7.25
N ALA A 78 18.83 -10.52 8.48
CA ALA A 78 19.63 -10.95 9.62
C ALA A 78 20.09 -12.41 9.50
N GLU A 79 19.24 -13.31 9.00
CA GLU A 79 19.57 -14.72 8.74
C GLU A 79 20.62 -14.84 7.63
N PHE A 80 20.44 -14.11 6.53
CA PHE A 80 21.39 -14.05 5.41
C PHE A 80 22.77 -13.56 5.84
N TYR A 81 22.85 -12.53 6.69
CA TYR A 81 24.12 -12.05 7.23
C TYR A 81 24.83 -13.10 8.11
N LYS A 82 24.08 -13.87 8.91
CA LYS A 82 24.65 -14.94 9.73
C LYS A 82 25.21 -16.08 8.88
N SER A 83 24.56 -16.43 7.76
CA SER A 83 25.02 -17.51 6.88
C SER A 83 26.27 -17.16 6.06
N GLN A 84 26.60 -15.87 5.90
CA GLN A 84 27.84 -15.43 5.23
C GLN A 84 29.07 -15.37 6.13
N LYS A 85 28.89 -15.50 7.45
CA LYS A 85 29.97 -15.47 8.44
C LYS A 85 30.45 -16.86 8.89
N ILE A 86 30.01 -17.91 8.18
CA ILE A 86 30.44 -19.30 8.34
C ILE A 86 31.40 -19.64 7.22
#